data_AF-A0A1Q7GB50-F1
#
_entry.id   AF-A0A1Q7GB50-F1
#
_cell.length_a   1.000
_cell.length_b   1.000
_cell.length_c   1.000
_cell.angle_alpha   90.00
_cell.angle_beta   90.00
_cell.angle_gamma   90.00
#
_symmetry.space_group_name_H-M   'P 1'
#
loop_
_entity.id
_entity.type
_entity.pdbx_description
1 polymer ?
#
loop_
_entity_poly.entity_id
_entity_poly.type
_entity_poly.pdbx_seq_one_letter_code
_entity_poly.pdbx_strand_id
1 'polypeptide(L)'
;MQRATENRSRQTLLMENAQRVKDHALAMATQQNRLYVYLHGKIRMEDSAKEMAKRDGISEGLVCIFSIVQPCRSFAFRFEKGRPFVQSAKRKCLYLYFYFIDREFGLMHVQLQTWFPMQIQVYLNGHEWLARKLAANRVGYTKLDNAFTWIEDMDRAQRFANHFQGLDWPTILDKYAQRVVPQLGDLLDGRRYYWVTTQSEYSTDVLFKNRQGLSELYPQLISHSIQCFGAQEVMNFLGRKLYGQFQGEIVSDLSSFACRRIGGCRIKHRVKENWIKMYDKSGLVLRVETVINNPEEFRVRKGVRREGQTRMEWVPCARGSLTCSVIKKCRCWPMPAI
;
A
#
# COMPACT_ATOMS: atom_id res chain seq x y z
N MET A 1 -38.40 12.61 -24.87
CA MET A 1 -37.62 11.73 -25.78
C MET A 1 -36.13 12.04 -25.75
N GLN A 2 -35.66 13.26 -26.07
CA GLN A 2 -34.21 13.63 -26.06
C GLN A 2 -33.44 13.24 -24.77
N ARG A 3 -34.02 13.46 -23.58
CA ARG A 3 -33.37 13.14 -22.28
C ARG A 3 -33.10 11.65 -22.05
N ALA A 4 -33.98 10.77 -22.56
CA ALA A 4 -33.79 9.33 -22.44
C ALA A 4 -32.69 8.85 -23.40
N THR A 5 -32.64 9.43 -24.61
CA THR A 5 -31.61 9.18 -25.61
C THR A 5 -30.23 9.63 -25.14
N GLU A 6 -30.12 10.82 -24.54
CA GLU A 6 -28.86 11.33 -23.96
C GLU A 6 -28.37 10.48 -22.79
N ASN A 7 -29.25 10.06 -21.87
CA ASN A 7 -28.86 9.16 -20.78
C ASN A 7 -28.40 7.79 -21.28
N ARG A 8 -29.05 7.26 -22.33
CA ARG A 8 -28.66 5.99 -22.96
C ARG A 8 -27.27 6.12 -23.60
N SER A 9 -27.00 7.21 -24.33
CA SER A 9 -25.68 7.47 -24.93
C SER A 9 -24.54 7.55 -23.90
N ARG A 10 -24.79 8.15 -22.73
CA ARG A 10 -23.79 8.27 -21.65
C ARG A 10 -23.52 6.94 -20.96
N GLN A 11 -24.56 6.13 -20.72
CA GLN A 11 -24.39 4.78 -20.18
C GLN A 11 -23.62 3.90 -21.17
N THR A 12 -23.93 4.00 -22.47
CA THR A 12 -23.19 3.32 -23.53
C THR A 12 -21.70 3.70 -23.48
N LEU A 13 -21.36 4.99 -23.43
CA LEU A 13 -19.97 5.44 -23.33
C LEU A 13 -19.22 4.86 -22.12
N LEU A 14 -19.86 4.81 -20.95
CA LEU A 14 -19.27 4.23 -19.73
C LEU A 14 -18.99 2.73 -19.89
N MET A 15 -19.94 1.99 -20.49
CA MET A 15 -19.83 0.55 -20.68
C MET A 15 -18.83 0.20 -21.77
N GLU A 16 -18.79 0.95 -22.88
CA GLU A 16 -17.79 0.81 -23.94
C GLU A 16 -16.37 1.01 -23.42
N ASN A 17 -16.14 2.05 -22.61
CA ASN A 17 -14.83 2.29 -22.02
C ASN A 17 -14.45 1.21 -20.99
N ALA A 18 -15.39 0.75 -20.18
CA ALA A 18 -15.14 -0.36 -19.26
C ALA A 18 -14.78 -1.65 -20.02
N GLN A 19 -15.46 -1.91 -21.14
CA GLN A 19 -15.18 -3.04 -22.01
C GLN A 19 -13.80 -2.91 -22.66
N ARG A 20 -13.44 -1.72 -23.14
CA ARG A 20 -12.10 -1.42 -23.67
C ARG A 20 -10.97 -1.71 -22.68
N VAL A 21 -11.15 -1.39 -21.39
CA VAL A 21 -10.16 -1.74 -20.35
C VAL A 21 -10.02 -3.26 -20.20
N LYS A 22 -11.15 -3.99 -20.22
CA LYS A 22 -11.16 -5.45 -20.14
C LYS A 22 -10.48 -6.08 -21.36
N ASP A 23 -10.78 -5.60 -22.56
CA ASP A 23 -10.22 -6.12 -23.82
C ASP A 23 -8.72 -5.85 -23.90
N HIS A 24 -8.26 -4.67 -23.45
CA HIS A 24 -6.85 -4.35 -23.33
C HIS A 24 -6.12 -5.32 -22.38
N ALA A 25 -6.73 -5.66 -21.25
CA ALA A 25 -6.16 -6.62 -20.30
C ALA A 25 -6.08 -8.04 -20.88
N LEU A 26 -7.13 -8.48 -21.58
CA LEU A 26 -7.12 -9.76 -22.29
C LEU A 26 -6.04 -9.79 -23.38
N ALA A 27 -5.97 -8.75 -24.21
CA ALA A 27 -4.95 -8.62 -25.25
C ALA A 27 -3.54 -8.63 -24.67
N MET A 28 -3.30 -7.90 -23.57
CA MET A 28 -2.01 -7.89 -22.87
C MET A 28 -1.62 -9.28 -22.36
N ALA A 29 -2.56 -10.01 -21.75
CA ALA A 29 -2.33 -11.37 -21.29
C ALA A 29 -2.00 -12.32 -22.45
N THR A 30 -2.79 -12.29 -23.54
CA THR A 30 -2.59 -13.13 -24.72
C THR A 30 -1.25 -12.83 -25.41
N GLN A 31 -0.91 -11.56 -25.62
CA GLN A 31 0.34 -11.16 -26.28
C GLN A 31 1.58 -11.60 -25.50
N GLN A 32 1.51 -11.61 -24.17
CA GLN A 32 2.63 -12.01 -23.30
C GLN A 32 2.56 -13.49 -22.89
N ASN A 33 1.63 -14.26 -23.46
CA ASN A 33 1.37 -15.66 -23.10
C ASN A 33 1.19 -15.85 -21.57
N ARG A 34 0.38 -14.99 -20.95
CA ARG A 34 0.08 -14.98 -19.51
C ARG A 34 -1.37 -15.31 -19.23
N LEU A 35 -1.62 -15.81 -18.02
CA LEU A 35 -2.96 -16.20 -17.59
C LEU A 35 -3.84 -14.99 -17.25
N TYR A 36 -5.04 -14.95 -17.82
CA TYR A 36 -6.14 -14.12 -17.38
C TYR A 36 -7.17 -15.00 -16.66
N VAL A 37 -7.45 -14.72 -15.38
CA VAL A 37 -8.35 -15.55 -14.57
C VAL A 37 -9.48 -14.70 -13.97
N TYR A 38 -10.72 -15.10 -14.22
CA TYR A 38 -11.89 -14.54 -13.53
C TYR A 38 -12.13 -15.26 -12.20
N LEU A 39 -12.25 -14.51 -11.12
CA LEU A 39 -12.38 -15.02 -9.77
C LEU A 39 -13.82 -14.90 -9.28
N HIS A 40 -14.38 -16.02 -8.85
CA HIS A 40 -15.72 -16.09 -8.26
C HIS A 40 -15.72 -15.85 -6.74
N GLY A 41 -14.54 -15.83 -6.10
CA GLY A 41 -14.41 -15.72 -4.66
C GLY A 41 -13.05 -15.17 -4.23
N LYS A 42 -12.86 -15.05 -2.92
CA LYS A 42 -11.58 -14.60 -2.35
C LYS A 42 -10.55 -15.72 -2.44
N ILE A 43 -9.47 -15.46 -3.15
CA ILE A 43 -8.26 -16.28 -3.15
C ILE A 43 -7.07 -15.45 -2.65
N ARG A 44 -5.99 -16.11 -2.27
CA ARG A 44 -4.71 -15.45 -1.98
C ARG A 44 -3.99 -15.15 -3.30
N MET A 45 -4.43 -14.07 -3.98
CA MET A 45 -3.94 -13.70 -5.32
C MET A 45 -2.41 -13.56 -5.39
N GLU A 46 -1.79 -13.00 -4.34
CA GLU A 46 -0.33 -12.84 -4.29
C GLU A 46 0.40 -14.19 -4.21
N ASP A 47 -0.09 -15.14 -3.39
CA ASP A 47 0.51 -16.47 -3.29
C ASP A 47 0.35 -17.23 -4.61
N SER A 48 -0.82 -17.15 -5.25
CA SER A 48 -1.06 -17.73 -6.57
C SER A 48 -0.16 -17.12 -7.65
N ALA A 49 0.03 -15.80 -7.64
CA ALA A 49 0.93 -15.12 -8.58
C ALA A 49 2.40 -15.54 -8.37
N LYS A 50 2.85 -15.69 -7.12
CA LYS A 50 4.20 -16.20 -6.80
C LYS A 50 4.41 -17.61 -7.33
N GLU A 51 3.44 -18.49 -7.13
CA GLU A 51 3.53 -19.88 -7.60
C GLU A 51 3.57 -19.93 -9.14
N MET A 52 2.72 -19.14 -9.82
CA MET A 52 2.75 -19.01 -11.27
C MET A 52 4.08 -18.48 -11.79
N ALA A 53 4.61 -17.43 -11.17
CA ALA A 53 5.90 -16.87 -11.56
C ALA A 53 7.04 -17.90 -11.41
N LYS A 54 7.03 -18.69 -10.33
CA LYS A 54 8.02 -19.74 -10.10
C LYS A 54 7.88 -20.89 -11.11
N ARG A 55 6.66 -21.38 -11.32
CA ARG A 55 6.36 -22.46 -12.27
C ARG A 55 6.76 -22.10 -13.70
N ASP A 56 6.46 -20.87 -14.11
CA ASP A 56 6.64 -20.41 -15.49
C ASP A 56 8.00 -19.70 -15.70
N GLY A 57 8.89 -19.71 -14.69
CA GLY A 57 10.24 -19.13 -14.76
C GLY A 57 10.28 -17.62 -15.01
N ILE A 58 9.25 -16.89 -14.58
CA ILE A 58 9.10 -15.46 -14.86
C ILE A 58 9.98 -14.66 -13.90
N SER A 59 11.01 -14.01 -14.44
CA SER A 59 11.95 -13.17 -13.68
C SER A 59 11.68 -11.67 -13.83
N GLU A 60 10.94 -11.26 -14.86
CA GLU A 60 10.56 -9.87 -15.15
C GLU A 60 9.27 -9.81 -16.01
N GLY A 61 8.48 -8.75 -15.86
CA GLY A 61 7.31 -8.48 -16.70
C GLY A 61 5.97 -8.91 -16.08
N LEU A 62 4.92 -9.02 -16.91
CA LEU A 62 3.60 -9.47 -16.45
C LEU A 62 3.66 -10.95 -16.06
N VAL A 63 3.08 -11.28 -14.91
CA VAL A 63 2.94 -12.66 -14.42
C VAL A 63 1.55 -13.19 -14.79
N CYS A 64 0.51 -12.50 -14.33
CA CYS A 64 -0.89 -12.88 -14.58
C CYS A 64 -1.82 -11.68 -14.33
N ILE A 65 -3.07 -11.83 -14.78
CA ILE A 65 -4.13 -10.86 -14.54
C ILE A 65 -5.30 -11.59 -13.87
N PHE A 66 -5.69 -11.14 -12.67
CA PHE A 66 -6.93 -11.58 -12.05
C PHE A 66 -8.04 -10.56 -12.29
N SER A 67 -9.27 -11.04 -12.45
CA SER A 67 -10.44 -10.18 -12.58
C SER A 67 -11.53 -10.59 -11.60
N ILE A 68 -12.14 -9.63 -10.91
CA ILE A 68 -13.16 -9.88 -9.89
C ILE A 68 -14.14 -8.71 -9.82
N VAL A 69 -15.42 -8.98 -9.59
CA VAL A 69 -16.42 -7.93 -9.38
C VAL A 69 -16.37 -7.46 -7.92
N GLN A 70 -16.18 -6.16 -7.71
CA GLN A 70 -16.13 -5.57 -6.36
C GLN A 70 -16.96 -4.27 -6.29
N PRO A 71 -17.41 -3.88 -5.08
CA PRO A 71 -17.99 -2.57 -4.86
C PRO A 71 -16.98 -1.47 -5.18
N CYS A 72 -17.41 -0.45 -5.92
CA CYS A 72 -16.60 0.69 -6.31
C CYS A 72 -17.32 2.01 -6.05
N ARG A 73 -16.54 3.10 -6.07
CA ARG A 73 -17.07 4.46 -6.10
C ARG A 73 -16.95 4.97 -7.54
N SER A 74 -18.09 5.28 -8.13
CA SER A 74 -18.18 5.81 -9.50
C SER A 74 -19.15 6.99 -9.50
N PHE A 75 -19.64 7.36 -10.67
CA PHE A 75 -20.49 8.52 -10.88
C PHE A 75 -21.93 8.09 -11.17
N ALA A 76 -22.88 8.89 -10.67
CA ALA A 76 -24.26 8.88 -11.10
C ALA A 76 -24.58 10.23 -11.73
N PHE A 77 -25.14 10.22 -12.93
CA PHE A 77 -25.71 11.40 -13.54
C PHE A 77 -27.06 11.68 -12.89
N ARG A 78 -27.19 12.85 -12.27
CA ARG A 78 -28.44 13.35 -11.70
C ARG A 78 -28.80 14.67 -12.34
N PHE A 79 -30.07 15.06 -12.19
CA PHE A 79 -30.58 16.33 -12.66
C PHE A 79 -31.22 17.04 -11.47
N GLU A 80 -30.84 18.30 -11.26
CA GLU A 80 -31.48 19.18 -10.29
C GLU A 80 -31.87 20.48 -10.98
N LYS A 81 -33.16 20.86 -10.88
CA LYS A 81 -33.72 22.05 -11.54
C LYS A 81 -33.39 22.14 -13.04
N GLY A 82 -33.37 21.00 -13.73
CA GLY A 82 -33.05 20.91 -15.17
C GLY A 82 -31.57 20.97 -15.53
N ARG A 83 -30.66 21.13 -14.55
CA ARG A 83 -29.21 21.12 -14.78
C ARG A 83 -28.62 19.74 -14.47
N PRO A 84 -27.88 19.11 -15.41
CA PRO A 84 -27.19 17.85 -15.13
C PRO A 84 -26.01 18.10 -14.18
N PHE A 85 -25.85 17.22 -13.19
CA PHE A 85 -24.65 17.18 -12.36
C PHE A 85 -24.22 15.75 -12.10
N VAL A 86 -22.93 15.60 -11.83
CA VAL A 86 -22.31 14.32 -11.51
C VAL A 86 -22.21 14.19 -10.00
N GLN A 87 -22.81 13.14 -9.44
CA GLN A 87 -22.69 12.81 -8.03
C GLN A 87 -21.91 11.51 -7.86
N SER A 88 -21.07 11.45 -6.83
CA SER A 88 -20.44 10.19 -6.44
C SER A 88 -21.51 9.18 -5.98
N ALA A 89 -21.42 7.95 -6.48
CA ALA A 89 -22.33 6.87 -6.16
C ALA A 89 -21.59 5.54 -5.94
N LYS A 90 -22.11 4.71 -5.03
CA LYS A 90 -21.65 3.32 -4.85
C LYS A 90 -22.19 2.45 -5.99
N ARG A 91 -21.31 1.68 -6.62
CA ARG A 91 -21.61 0.78 -7.75
C ARG A 91 -20.85 -0.53 -7.56
N LYS A 92 -21.01 -1.46 -8.50
CA LYS A 92 -20.17 -2.65 -8.64
C LYS A 92 -19.62 -2.66 -10.05
N CYS A 93 -18.33 -2.92 -10.19
CA CYS A 93 -17.70 -3.09 -11.50
C CYS A 93 -16.64 -4.17 -11.44
N LEU A 94 -16.11 -4.52 -12.61
CA LEU A 94 -14.96 -5.40 -12.70
C LEU A 94 -13.70 -4.64 -12.22
N TYR A 95 -12.94 -5.28 -11.35
CA TYR A 95 -11.58 -4.89 -11.01
C TYR A 95 -10.61 -5.85 -11.68
N LEU A 96 -9.51 -5.29 -12.16
CA LEU A 96 -8.41 -6.04 -12.76
C LEU A 96 -7.18 -5.89 -11.88
N TYR A 97 -6.51 -6.99 -11.60
CA TYR A 97 -5.30 -7.06 -10.80
C TYR A 97 -4.17 -7.58 -11.68
N PHE A 98 -3.33 -6.67 -12.15
CA PHE A 98 -2.16 -6.99 -12.96
C PHE A 98 -0.99 -7.26 -12.04
N TYR A 99 -0.50 -8.50 -11.99
CA TYR A 99 0.70 -8.87 -11.23
C TYR A 99 1.92 -8.76 -12.13
N PHE A 100 2.93 -8.00 -11.68
CA PHE A 100 4.18 -7.80 -12.38
C PHE A 100 5.36 -8.21 -11.49
N ILE A 101 6.43 -8.72 -12.11
CA ILE A 101 7.75 -8.72 -11.51
C ILE A 101 8.53 -7.56 -12.13
N ASP A 102 8.71 -6.51 -11.35
CA ASP A 102 9.54 -5.39 -11.72
C ASP A 102 11.01 -5.67 -11.41
N ARG A 103 11.90 -5.18 -12.28
CA ARG A 103 13.34 -5.33 -12.13
C ARG A 103 13.85 -4.76 -10.80
N GLU A 104 13.36 -3.59 -10.38
CA GLU A 104 13.79 -2.90 -9.17
C GLU A 104 12.91 -3.24 -7.95
N PHE A 105 11.60 -3.30 -8.12
CA PHE A 105 10.65 -3.46 -7.00
C PHE A 105 10.28 -4.92 -6.71
N GLY A 106 10.61 -5.86 -7.62
CA GLY A 106 10.20 -7.25 -7.52
C GLY A 106 8.70 -7.42 -7.75
N LEU A 107 8.09 -8.38 -7.05
CA LEU A 107 6.67 -8.65 -7.21
C LEU A 107 5.83 -7.45 -6.74
N MET A 108 5.01 -6.93 -7.64
CA MET A 108 4.08 -5.84 -7.39
C MET A 108 2.76 -6.11 -8.11
N HIS A 109 1.70 -5.40 -7.73
CA HIS A 109 0.47 -5.47 -8.50
C HIS A 109 -0.20 -4.11 -8.67
N VAL A 110 -0.90 -3.98 -9.79
CA VAL A 110 -1.70 -2.82 -10.15
C VAL A 110 -3.16 -3.25 -10.14
N GLN A 111 -3.93 -2.68 -9.23
CA GLN A 111 -5.37 -2.83 -9.18
C GLN A 111 -6.02 -1.69 -9.97
N LEU A 112 -6.87 -2.04 -10.94
CA LEU A 112 -7.57 -1.09 -11.80
C LEU A 112 -9.08 -1.32 -11.72
N GLN A 113 -9.81 -0.26 -11.41
CA GLN A 113 -11.26 -0.20 -11.60
C GLN A 113 -11.59 0.00 -13.08
N THR A 114 -12.43 -0.84 -13.68
CA THR A 114 -12.79 -0.69 -15.11
C THR A 114 -13.71 0.50 -15.40
N TRP A 115 -14.56 0.89 -14.45
CA TRP A 115 -15.47 2.03 -14.60
C TRP A 115 -14.80 3.35 -14.26
N PHE A 116 -15.20 4.44 -14.94
CA PHE A 116 -14.77 5.79 -14.61
C PHE A 116 -14.95 6.12 -13.11
N PRO A 117 -13.97 6.81 -12.48
CA PRO A 117 -12.81 7.47 -13.08
C PRO A 117 -11.59 6.55 -13.33
N MET A 118 -11.78 5.22 -13.40
CA MET A 118 -10.72 4.23 -13.55
C MET A 118 -9.68 4.39 -12.44
N GLN A 119 -10.15 4.32 -11.20
CA GLN A 119 -9.28 4.41 -10.03
C GLN A 119 -8.24 3.29 -10.08
N ILE A 120 -6.98 3.70 -9.99
CA ILE A 120 -5.81 2.83 -9.98
C ILE A 120 -5.18 2.82 -8.59
N GLN A 121 -4.74 1.64 -8.15
CA GLN A 121 -3.95 1.46 -6.94
C GLN A 121 -2.76 0.55 -7.24
N VAL A 122 -1.58 0.94 -6.77
CA VAL A 122 -0.35 0.18 -6.99
C VAL A 122 0.19 -0.29 -5.64
N TYR A 123 0.52 -1.57 -5.56
CA TYR A 123 1.01 -2.19 -4.33
C TYR A 123 2.42 -2.71 -4.57
N LEU A 124 3.33 -2.39 -3.65
CA LEU A 124 4.74 -2.74 -3.74
C LEU A 124 5.30 -3.15 -2.37
N ASN A 125 6.45 -3.83 -2.38
CA ASN A 125 7.11 -4.27 -1.15
C ASN A 125 8.51 -3.64 -1.03
N GLY A 126 8.67 -2.69 -0.11
CA GLY A 126 9.97 -2.03 0.08
C GLY A 126 11.06 -2.94 0.66
N HIS A 127 10.72 -4.04 1.34
CA HIS A 127 11.73 -5.04 1.77
C HIS A 127 12.29 -5.80 0.56
N GLU A 128 11.46 -6.04 -0.46
CA GLU A 128 11.90 -6.68 -1.69
C GLU A 128 12.77 -5.73 -2.52
N TRP A 129 12.36 -4.47 -2.63
CA TRP A 129 13.20 -3.44 -3.22
C TRP A 129 14.56 -3.32 -2.53
N LEU A 130 14.60 -3.30 -1.19
CA LEU A 130 15.86 -3.23 -0.44
C LEU A 130 16.73 -4.46 -0.71
N ALA A 131 16.16 -5.67 -0.69
CA ALA A 131 16.88 -6.90 -0.99
C ALA A 131 17.51 -6.87 -2.39
N ARG A 132 16.75 -6.39 -3.40
CA ARG A 132 17.24 -6.22 -4.77
C ARG A 132 18.36 -5.18 -4.86
N LYS A 133 18.25 -4.06 -4.15
CA LYS A 133 19.32 -3.05 -4.09
C LYS A 133 20.59 -3.59 -3.44
N LEU A 134 20.47 -4.37 -2.36
CA LEU A 134 21.61 -5.04 -1.72
C LEU A 134 22.28 -6.03 -2.68
N ALA A 135 21.50 -6.90 -3.32
CA ALA A 135 22.00 -7.87 -4.31
C ALA A 135 22.70 -7.19 -5.49
N ALA A 136 22.09 -6.16 -6.08
CA ALA A 136 22.67 -5.40 -7.19
C ALA A 136 23.99 -4.69 -6.81
N ASN A 137 24.18 -4.39 -5.53
CA ASN A 137 25.38 -3.74 -4.99
C ASN A 137 26.37 -4.72 -4.33
N ARG A 138 26.14 -6.03 -4.47
CA ARG A 138 26.95 -7.10 -3.89
C ARG A 138 27.13 -6.98 -2.37
N VAL A 139 26.09 -6.51 -1.68
CA VAL A 139 26.05 -6.53 -0.21
C VAL A 139 25.37 -7.82 0.23
N GLY A 140 26.10 -8.64 0.99
CA GLY A 140 25.58 -9.89 1.54
C GLY A 140 24.41 -9.64 2.49
N TYR A 141 23.39 -10.49 2.41
CA TYR A 141 22.28 -10.48 3.37
C TYR A 141 21.66 -11.86 3.51
N THR A 142 20.98 -12.08 4.64
CA THR A 142 20.12 -13.24 4.86
C THR A 142 18.72 -12.76 5.21
N LYS A 143 17.73 -13.34 4.55
CA LYS A 143 16.32 -12.97 4.69
C LYS A 143 15.51 -14.22 5.06
N LEU A 144 14.66 -14.08 6.06
CA LEU A 144 13.67 -15.08 6.46
C LEU A 144 12.28 -14.47 6.30
N ASP A 145 11.49 -14.99 5.38
CA ASP A 145 10.25 -14.38 4.87
C ASP A 145 10.47 -12.92 4.42
N ASN A 146 9.87 -11.96 5.14
CA ASN A 146 9.93 -10.51 4.92
C ASN A 146 10.82 -9.82 5.97
N ALA A 147 11.74 -10.52 6.62
CA ALA A 147 12.65 -9.95 7.62
C ALA A 147 14.11 -10.25 7.29
N PHE A 148 14.96 -9.23 7.38
CA PHE A 148 16.41 -9.39 7.29
C PHE A 148 16.93 -9.88 8.63
N THR A 149 17.56 -11.05 8.66
CA THR A 149 18.17 -11.62 9.88
C THR A 149 19.64 -11.26 9.99
N TRP A 150 20.28 -10.93 8.86
CA TRP A 150 21.67 -10.50 8.79
C TRP A 150 21.88 -9.65 7.53
N ILE A 151 22.72 -8.63 7.66
CA ILE A 151 23.14 -7.75 6.56
C ILE A 151 24.62 -7.44 6.79
N GLU A 152 25.44 -7.57 5.75
CA GLU A 152 26.89 -7.33 5.78
C GLU A 152 27.24 -5.88 6.13
N ASP A 153 26.64 -4.92 5.42
CA ASP A 153 26.85 -3.48 5.61
C ASP A 153 25.51 -2.79 5.94
N MET A 154 25.29 -2.61 7.25
CA MET A 154 24.08 -2.01 7.79
C MET A 154 23.94 -0.53 7.40
N ASP A 155 25.03 0.23 7.37
CA ASP A 155 24.99 1.65 7.01
C ASP A 155 24.60 1.83 5.55
N ARG A 156 25.14 0.99 4.67
CA ARG A 156 24.78 1.00 3.26
C ARG A 156 23.35 0.55 3.03
N ALA A 157 22.88 -0.48 3.75
CA ALA A 157 21.47 -0.87 3.72
C ALA A 157 20.55 0.26 4.17
N GLN A 158 20.93 0.99 5.23
CA GLN A 158 20.16 2.13 5.72
C GLN A 158 20.16 3.31 4.74
N ARG A 159 21.28 3.56 4.04
CA ARG A 159 21.34 4.55 2.94
C ARG A 159 20.37 4.19 1.81
N PHE A 160 20.34 2.93 1.38
CA PHE A 160 19.36 2.49 0.39
C PHE A 160 17.93 2.66 0.90
N ALA A 161 17.61 2.16 2.08
CA ALA A 161 16.27 2.28 2.65
C ALA A 161 15.80 3.75 2.80
N ASN A 162 16.73 4.68 3.11
CA ASN A 162 16.45 6.11 3.15
C ASN A 162 16.16 6.69 1.76
N HIS A 163 16.84 6.22 0.71
CA HIS A 163 16.61 6.69 -0.66
C HIS A 163 15.22 6.31 -1.19
N PHE A 164 14.63 5.22 -0.70
CA PHE A 164 13.32 4.75 -1.14
C PHE A 164 12.21 5.80 -1.10
N GLN A 165 12.23 6.67 -0.08
CA GLN A 165 11.22 7.73 0.06
C GLN A 165 11.39 8.87 -0.95
N GLY A 166 12.60 9.03 -1.50
CA GLY A 166 12.96 10.11 -2.42
C GLY A 166 12.86 9.71 -3.88
N LEU A 167 12.36 8.51 -4.19
CA LEU A 167 12.09 8.09 -5.56
C LEU A 167 11.02 8.98 -6.19
N ASP A 168 11.14 9.21 -7.50
CA ASP A 168 10.13 9.92 -8.28
C ASP A 168 8.92 9.01 -8.54
N TRP A 169 8.11 8.82 -7.48
CA TRP A 169 6.94 7.97 -7.49
C TRP A 169 5.94 8.33 -8.59
N PRO A 170 5.58 9.60 -8.85
CA PRO A 170 4.69 9.95 -9.95
C PRO A 170 5.15 9.36 -11.29
N THR A 171 6.42 9.56 -11.65
CA THR A 171 6.97 9.05 -12.90
C THR A 171 7.00 7.52 -12.93
N ILE A 172 7.36 6.88 -11.82
CA ILE A 172 7.39 5.40 -11.72
C ILE A 172 5.97 4.84 -11.89
N LEU A 173 4.99 5.39 -11.17
CA LEU A 173 3.61 4.91 -11.15
C LEU A 173 2.88 5.23 -12.47
N ASP A 174 3.15 6.38 -13.09
CA ASP A 174 2.59 6.76 -14.39
C ASP A 174 2.97 5.76 -15.49
N LYS A 175 4.18 5.17 -15.45
CA LYS A 175 4.58 4.10 -16.39
C LYS A 175 3.63 2.89 -16.32
N TYR A 176 3.23 2.49 -15.12
CA TYR A 176 2.28 1.39 -14.96
C TYR A 176 0.87 1.80 -15.36
N ALA A 177 0.45 3.03 -15.03
CA ALA A 177 -0.85 3.55 -15.45
C ALA A 177 -0.98 3.58 -16.97
N GLN A 178 0.02 4.08 -17.69
CA GLN A 178 0.06 4.09 -19.16
C GLN A 178 0.02 2.69 -19.76
N ARG A 179 0.62 1.70 -19.08
CA ARG A 179 0.57 0.30 -19.53
C ARG A 179 -0.82 -0.31 -19.37
N VAL A 180 -1.53 -0.05 -18.29
CA VAL A 180 -2.79 -0.75 -17.96
C VAL A 180 -4.06 0.01 -18.33
N VAL A 181 -4.00 1.33 -18.53
CA VAL A 181 -5.15 2.18 -18.83
C VAL A 181 -5.08 2.64 -20.30
N PRO A 182 -5.78 1.97 -21.23
CA PRO A 182 -5.69 2.29 -22.65
C PRO A 182 -6.20 3.71 -22.98
N GLN A 183 -7.12 4.26 -22.17
CA GLN A 183 -7.67 5.61 -22.36
C GLN A 183 -6.63 6.72 -22.18
N LEU A 184 -5.52 6.48 -21.48
CA LEU A 184 -4.45 7.48 -21.37
C LEU A 184 -3.74 7.74 -22.70
N GLY A 185 -3.86 6.84 -23.67
CA GLY A 185 -3.29 7.01 -25.01
C GLY A 185 -4.16 7.81 -25.97
N ASP A 186 -5.39 8.17 -25.60
CA ASP A 186 -6.32 8.92 -26.46
C ASP A 186 -7.32 9.80 -25.69
N LEU A 187 -8.35 9.23 -25.07
CA LEU A 187 -9.47 9.95 -24.46
C LEU A 187 -9.01 10.84 -23.29
N LEU A 188 -7.99 10.40 -22.58
CA LEU A 188 -7.36 11.08 -21.46
C LEU A 188 -5.92 11.50 -21.80
N ASP A 189 -5.61 11.72 -23.09
CA ASP A 189 -4.29 12.17 -23.50
C ASP A 189 -3.91 13.49 -22.82
N GLY A 190 -2.63 13.61 -22.48
CA GLY A 190 -2.07 14.71 -21.69
C GLY A 190 -2.54 14.76 -20.22
N ARG A 191 -3.41 13.84 -19.76
CA ARG A 191 -3.83 13.75 -18.35
C ARG A 191 -2.91 12.79 -17.60
N ARG A 192 -2.73 13.06 -16.31
CA ARG A 192 -1.95 12.21 -15.40
C ARG A 192 -2.75 11.87 -14.17
N TYR A 193 -2.44 10.72 -13.58
CA TYR A 193 -3.02 10.38 -12.29
C TYR A 193 -2.41 11.25 -11.20
N TYR A 194 -3.27 11.66 -10.27
CA TYR A 194 -2.81 12.30 -9.05
C TYR A 194 -2.59 11.23 -7.99
N TRP A 195 -1.32 10.88 -7.78
CA TRP A 195 -0.93 9.78 -6.90
C TRP A 195 -1.01 10.13 -5.43
N VAL A 196 -1.52 9.18 -4.66
CA VAL A 196 -1.81 9.32 -3.25
C VAL A 196 -1.44 8.08 -2.47
N THR A 197 -0.89 8.24 -1.27
CA THR A 197 -0.77 7.15 -0.30
C THR A 197 -2.12 6.88 0.32
N THR A 198 -2.74 5.74 0.02
CA THR A 198 -3.95 5.28 0.71
C THR A 198 -3.62 4.45 1.94
N GLN A 199 -2.63 3.56 1.81
CA GLN A 199 -2.08 2.78 2.91
C GLN A 199 -0.55 2.83 2.84
N SER A 200 0.12 2.74 3.98
CA SER A 200 1.58 2.54 4.07
C SER A 200 1.93 1.80 5.36
N GLU A 201 3.02 1.05 5.31
CA GLU A 201 3.56 0.29 6.43
C GLU A 201 5.04 0.67 6.61
N TYR A 202 5.43 1.10 7.80
CA TYR A 202 6.81 1.46 8.11
C TYR A 202 7.34 0.52 9.18
N SER A 203 8.29 -0.33 8.83
CA SER A 203 8.98 -1.23 9.75
C SER A 203 10.30 -0.61 10.20
N THR A 204 10.48 -0.49 11.51
CA THR A 204 11.78 -0.32 12.14
C THR A 204 12.22 -1.67 12.69
N ASP A 205 13.30 -2.20 12.14
CA ASP A 205 13.87 -3.49 12.48
C ASP A 205 15.16 -3.26 13.28
N VAL A 206 15.17 -3.77 14.51
CA VAL A 206 16.39 -3.83 15.33
C VAL A 206 16.90 -5.27 15.26
N LEU A 207 18.09 -5.44 14.68
CA LEU A 207 18.71 -6.75 14.51
C LEU A 207 19.58 -7.07 15.73
N PHE A 208 19.28 -8.20 16.38
CA PHE A 208 20.04 -8.72 17.51
C PHE A 208 21.10 -9.69 17.02
N LYS A 209 22.30 -9.63 17.63
CA LYS A 209 23.41 -10.55 17.32
C LYS A 209 23.11 -11.99 17.77
N ASN A 210 22.32 -12.15 18.83
CA ASN A 210 21.92 -13.43 19.38
C ASN A 210 20.44 -13.42 19.78
N ARG A 211 19.84 -14.61 19.88
CA ARG A 211 18.43 -14.75 20.27
C ARG A 211 18.18 -14.44 21.74
N GLN A 212 19.19 -14.67 22.58
CA GLN A 212 19.09 -14.50 24.02
C GLN A 212 18.78 -13.03 24.38
N GLY A 213 19.50 -12.07 23.78
CA GLY A 213 19.31 -10.65 24.04
C GLY A 213 17.89 -10.16 23.72
N LEU A 214 17.27 -10.66 22.64
CA LEU A 214 15.88 -10.34 22.36
C LEU A 214 14.93 -11.04 23.35
N SER A 215 15.18 -12.31 23.68
CA SER A 215 14.33 -13.08 24.59
C SER A 215 14.32 -12.54 26.02
N GLU A 216 15.40 -11.89 26.47
CA GLU A 216 15.50 -11.27 27.80
C GLU A 216 14.86 -9.87 27.82
N LEU A 217 15.07 -9.08 26.76
CA LEU A 217 14.56 -7.71 26.65
C LEU A 217 13.07 -7.67 26.34
N TYR A 218 12.60 -8.53 25.43
CA TYR A 218 11.26 -8.41 24.88
C TYR A 218 10.12 -8.57 25.90
N PRO A 219 10.18 -9.51 26.87
CA PRO A 219 9.20 -9.59 27.96
C PRO A 219 9.15 -8.32 28.81
N GLN A 220 10.31 -7.67 29.06
CA GLN A 220 10.38 -6.43 29.82
C GLN A 220 9.74 -5.27 29.05
N LEU A 221 10.00 -5.17 27.75
CA LEU A 221 9.34 -4.20 26.86
C LEU A 221 7.83 -4.40 26.83
N ILE A 222 7.36 -5.66 26.85
CA ILE A 222 5.94 -5.98 26.91
C ILE A 222 5.33 -5.51 28.23
N SER A 223 5.95 -5.88 29.35
CA SER A 223 5.49 -5.51 30.68
C SER A 223 5.42 -3.99 30.83
N HIS A 224 6.49 -3.30 30.45
CA HIS A 224 6.56 -1.84 30.49
C HIS A 224 5.48 -1.21 29.59
N SER A 225 5.27 -1.76 28.40
CA SER A 225 4.26 -1.23 27.48
C SER A 225 2.84 -1.33 28.05
N ILE A 226 2.51 -2.43 28.74
CA ILE A 226 1.19 -2.63 29.35
C ILE A 226 1.02 -1.73 30.59
N GLN A 227 2.08 -1.56 31.37
CA GLN A 227 2.05 -0.77 32.60
C GLN A 227 2.07 0.74 32.35
N CYS A 228 2.73 1.19 31.27
CA CYS A 228 3.02 2.61 31.06
C CYS A 228 2.29 3.24 29.85
N PHE A 229 1.78 2.45 28.89
CA PHE A 229 1.04 3.01 27.74
C PHE A 229 -0.46 2.85 27.89
N GLY A 230 -1.10 3.90 28.44
CA GLY A 230 -2.54 4.08 28.40
C GLY A 230 -3.02 4.70 27.10
N ALA A 231 -4.32 5.00 27.03
CA ALA A 231 -4.94 5.62 25.85
C ALA A 231 -4.32 6.99 25.51
N GLN A 232 -3.85 7.73 26.52
CA GLN A 232 -3.24 9.04 26.36
C GLN A 232 -1.88 8.95 25.64
N GLU A 233 -1.02 8.03 26.05
CA GLU A 233 0.32 7.84 25.48
C GLU A 233 0.23 7.34 24.04
N VAL A 234 -0.69 6.41 23.78
CA VAL A 234 -0.97 5.91 22.42
C VAL A 234 -1.44 7.04 21.49
N MET A 235 -2.32 7.92 21.98
CA MET A 235 -2.77 9.08 21.22
C MET A 235 -1.63 10.07 20.97
N ASN A 236 -0.86 10.41 22.02
CA ASN A 236 0.27 11.32 21.93
C ASN A 236 1.29 10.82 20.90
N PHE A 237 1.61 9.52 20.93
CA PHE A 237 2.52 8.91 19.96
C PHE A 237 2.04 9.04 18.51
N LEU A 238 0.73 8.87 18.27
CA LEU A 238 0.14 9.08 16.94
C LEU A 238 -0.10 10.56 16.60
N GLY A 239 0.50 11.49 17.36
CA GLY A 239 0.42 12.93 17.12
C GLY A 239 -0.94 13.53 17.47
N ARG A 240 -1.68 12.90 18.39
CA ARG A 240 -3.03 13.31 18.80
C ARG A 240 -3.06 13.65 20.27
N LYS A 241 -3.91 14.61 20.62
CA LYS A 241 -4.32 14.83 22.01
C LYS A 241 -5.59 14.04 22.27
N LEU A 242 -5.67 13.33 23.40
CA LEU A 242 -6.93 12.81 23.89
C LEU A 242 -7.81 14.00 24.32
N TYR A 243 -9.05 14.07 23.84
CA TYR A 243 -10.01 15.10 24.21
C TYR A 243 -11.37 14.45 24.42
N GLY A 244 -12.22 15.02 25.29
CA GLY A 244 -13.46 14.39 25.75
C GLY A 244 -14.50 14.09 24.65
N GLN A 245 -14.32 14.62 23.44
CA GLN A 245 -15.19 14.37 22.27
C GLN A 245 -14.52 13.44 21.23
N PHE A 246 -13.53 12.65 21.62
CA PHE A 246 -12.89 11.70 20.72
C PHE A 246 -13.88 10.63 20.23
N GLN A 247 -14.26 10.72 18.96
CA GLN A 247 -15.15 9.77 18.28
C GLN A 247 -14.29 8.71 17.58
N GLY A 248 -13.83 7.71 18.34
CA GLY A 248 -13.02 6.61 17.82
C GLY A 248 -12.68 5.59 18.89
N GLU A 249 -12.10 4.47 18.45
CA GLU A 249 -11.67 3.40 19.34
C GLU A 249 -10.14 3.42 19.49
N ILE A 250 -9.67 3.26 20.73
CA ILE A 250 -8.25 3.08 21.07
C ILE A 250 -8.13 1.69 21.68
N VAL A 251 -7.34 0.82 21.04
CA VAL A 251 -7.19 -0.56 21.48
C VAL A 251 -5.72 -0.91 21.63
N SER A 252 -5.38 -1.47 22.79
CA SER A 252 -4.07 -2.06 23.08
C SER A 252 -4.25 -3.57 23.20
N ASP A 253 -3.87 -4.31 22.17
CA ASP A 253 -4.01 -5.76 22.12
C ASP A 253 -2.67 -6.45 22.41
N LEU A 254 -2.66 -7.37 23.38
CA LEU A 254 -1.61 -8.38 23.53
C LEU A 254 -2.12 -9.70 22.96
N SER A 255 -1.48 -10.21 21.91
CA SER A 255 -1.74 -11.56 21.42
C SER A 255 -0.55 -12.46 21.71
N SER A 256 -0.72 -13.46 22.58
CA SER A 256 0.20 -14.58 22.73
C SER A 256 -0.17 -15.66 21.71
N PHE A 257 0.66 -15.84 20.68
CA PHE A 257 0.48 -16.97 19.77
C PHE A 257 1.05 -18.24 20.41
N ALA A 258 0.29 -18.86 21.31
CA ALA A 258 0.65 -20.14 21.92
C ALA A 258 0.52 -21.35 20.97
N CYS A 259 0.41 -21.16 19.65
CA CYS A 259 0.26 -22.26 18.71
C CYS A 259 1.30 -22.22 17.58
N ARG A 260 2.28 -23.11 17.74
CA ARG A 260 3.15 -23.76 16.72
C ARG A 260 4.24 -22.92 16.04
N ARG A 261 5.45 -23.09 16.62
CA ARG A 261 6.82 -23.10 16.06
C ARG A 261 7.77 -21.94 16.34
N ILE A 262 7.32 -20.72 16.65
CA ILE A 262 8.12 -19.68 17.31
C ILE A 262 7.14 -18.82 18.11
N GLY A 263 7.11 -18.96 19.44
CA GLY A 263 6.18 -18.24 20.30
C GLY A 263 6.54 -16.76 20.37
N GLY A 264 5.82 -15.91 19.64
CA GLY A 264 5.94 -14.46 19.71
C GLY A 264 4.71 -13.84 20.34
N CYS A 265 4.87 -13.11 21.44
CA CYS A 265 3.87 -12.14 21.88
C CYS A 265 3.93 -10.93 20.94
N ARG A 266 2.80 -10.26 20.69
CA ARG A 266 2.76 -9.00 19.93
C ARG A 266 1.96 -7.99 20.73
N ILE A 267 2.49 -6.78 20.85
CA ILE A 267 1.75 -5.61 21.30
C ILE A 267 1.31 -4.81 20.08
N LYS A 268 0.03 -4.44 20.05
CA LYS A 268 -0.54 -3.58 19.01
C LYS A 268 -1.33 -2.46 19.66
N HIS A 269 -0.97 -1.22 19.36
CA HIS A 269 -1.75 -0.05 19.69
C HIS A 269 -2.46 0.46 18.43
N ARG A 270 -3.79 0.50 18.46
CA ARG A 270 -4.63 0.93 17.35
C ARG A 270 -5.40 2.18 17.74
N VAL A 271 -5.43 3.16 16.85
CA VAL A 271 -6.32 4.32 16.92
C VAL A 271 -7.07 4.41 15.60
N LYS A 272 -8.39 4.17 15.65
CA LYS A 272 -9.23 4.04 14.45
C LYS A 272 -8.67 2.99 13.47
N GLU A 273 -8.29 3.41 12.27
CA GLU A 273 -7.77 2.57 11.18
C GLU A 273 -6.23 2.53 11.12
N ASN A 274 -5.53 3.29 11.98
CA ASN A 274 -4.08 3.33 12.04
C ASN A 274 -3.59 2.55 13.26
N TRP A 275 -2.44 1.89 13.15
CA TRP A 275 -1.86 1.17 14.30
C TRP A 275 -0.35 1.13 14.25
N ILE A 276 0.25 0.91 15.42
CA ILE A 276 1.63 0.50 15.57
C ILE A 276 1.64 -0.86 16.26
N LYS A 277 2.50 -1.77 15.80
CA LYS A 277 2.68 -3.08 16.42
C LYS A 277 4.16 -3.36 16.63
N MET A 278 4.49 -3.87 17.80
CA MET A 278 5.81 -4.36 18.14
C MET A 278 5.74 -5.87 18.30
N TYR A 279 6.68 -6.58 17.67
CA TYR A 279 6.78 -8.04 17.79
C TYR A 279 8.20 -8.54 17.54
N ASP A 280 8.50 -9.67 18.17
CA ASP A 280 9.63 -10.51 17.79
C ASP A 280 9.31 -11.22 16.46
N LYS A 281 10.19 -11.02 15.48
CA LYS A 281 10.19 -11.76 14.22
C LYS A 281 11.43 -12.67 14.21
N SER A 282 11.16 -13.97 14.34
CA SER A 282 12.14 -15.06 14.18
C SER A 282 13.22 -15.16 15.27
N GLY A 283 13.01 -14.55 16.44
CA GLY A 283 13.92 -14.58 17.58
C GLY A 283 15.12 -13.66 17.47
N LEU A 284 15.26 -12.93 16.37
CA LEU A 284 16.46 -12.12 16.06
C LEU A 284 16.14 -10.68 15.67
N VAL A 285 14.88 -10.37 15.37
CA VAL A 285 14.48 -9.06 14.88
C VAL A 285 13.34 -8.54 15.74
N LEU A 286 13.60 -7.47 16.49
CA LEU A 286 12.54 -6.68 17.10
C LEU A 286 11.98 -5.73 16.04
N ARG A 287 10.77 -5.99 15.57
CA ARG A 287 10.10 -5.17 14.55
C ARG A 287 9.05 -4.29 15.19
N VAL A 288 9.19 -2.98 14.96
CA VAL A 288 8.18 -1.98 15.24
C VAL A 288 7.59 -1.53 13.91
N GLU A 289 6.35 -1.93 13.64
CA GLU A 289 5.67 -1.69 12.37
C GLU A 289 4.51 -0.71 12.57
N THR A 290 4.62 0.48 11.96
CA THR A 290 3.55 1.47 11.90
C THR A 290 2.77 1.30 10.61
N VAL A 291 1.46 1.06 10.72
CA VAL A 291 0.56 0.96 9.57
C VAL A 291 -0.40 2.14 9.57
N ILE A 292 -0.39 2.88 8.47
CA ILE A 292 -1.24 4.03 8.21
C ILE A 292 -2.21 3.61 7.11
N ASN A 293 -3.49 3.38 7.43
CA ASN A 293 -4.54 3.13 6.44
C ASN A 293 -5.45 4.34 6.21
N ASN A 294 -5.44 5.29 7.15
CA ASN A 294 -6.13 6.55 7.01
C ASN A 294 -5.16 7.70 7.30
N PRO A 295 -4.42 8.18 6.27
CA PRO A 295 -3.49 9.28 6.43
C PRO A 295 -4.16 10.60 6.85
N GLU A 296 -5.43 10.83 6.50
CA GLU A 296 -6.15 12.08 6.79
C GLU A 296 -6.29 12.35 8.31
N GLU A 297 -6.10 11.31 9.12
CA GLU A 297 -6.05 11.40 10.58
C GLU A 297 -4.75 12.06 11.08
N PHE A 298 -3.67 12.10 10.30
CA PHE A 298 -2.44 12.80 10.65
C PHE A 298 -2.48 14.25 10.14
N ARG A 299 -1.78 15.17 10.81
CA ARG A 299 -1.58 16.54 10.31
C ARG A 299 -0.15 16.71 9.81
N VAL A 300 -0.01 17.34 8.65
CA VAL A 300 1.28 17.68 8.05
C VAL A 300 1.38 19.18 7.89
N ARG A 301 2.56 19.73 8.15
CA ARG A 301 2.85 21.14 7.93
C ARG A 301 3.27 21.33 6.47
N LYS A 302 2.43 21.97 5.66
CA LYS A 302 2.73 22.24 4.24
C LYS A 302 2.23 23.60 3.79
N GLY A 303 2.79 24.08 2.69
CA GLY A 303 2.32 25.28 2.01
C GLY A 303 0.96 24.98 1.39
N VAL A 304 -0.07 25.71 1.82
CA VAL A 304 -1.41 25.64 1.26
C VAL A 304 -1.76 26.98 0.62
N ARG A 305 -2.43 26.93 -0.53
CA ARG A 305 -2.96 28.13 -1.17
C ARG A 305 -4.41 28.31 -0.74
N ARG A 306 -4.68 29.37 0.00
CA ARG A 306 -6.04 29.79 0.38
C ARG A 306 -6.21 31.23 -0.07
N GLU A 307 -7.34 31.52 -0.73
CA GLU A 307 -7.70 32.89 -1.14
C GLU A 307 -6.57 33.58 -1.93
N GLY A 308 -5.88 32.83 -2.79
CA GLY A 308 -4.78 33.33 -3.61
C GLY A 308 -3.41 33.41 -2.92
N GLN A 309 -3.33 33.35 -1.58
CA GLN A 309 -2.09 33.43 -0.80
C GLN A 309 -1.55 32.04 -0.39
N THR A 310 -0.23 31.88 -0.42
CA THR A 310 0.44 30.65 0.07
C THR A 310 0.82 30.84 1.54
N ARG A 311 0.32 29.97 2.42
CA ARG A 311 0.64 29.97 3.86
C ARG A 311 1.08 28.59 4.32
N MET A 312 2.02 28.52 5.26
CA MET A 312 2.44 27.26 5.89
C MET A 312 1.50 26.91 7.03
N GLU A 313 0.67 25.88 6.85
CA GLU A 313 -0.33 25.48 7.84
C GLU A 313 -0.22 23.99 8.17
N TRP A 314 -0.65 23.63 9.38
CA TRP A 314 -0.93 22.24 9.75
C TRP A 314 -2.28 21.83 9.20
N VAL A 315 -2.27 21.06 8.11
CA VAL A 315 -3.48 20.55 7.48
C VAL A 315 -3.54 19.03 7.61
N PRO A 316 -4.74 18.43 7.57
CA PRO A 316 -4.85 16.98 7.44
C PRO A 316 -3.93 16.49 6.31
N CYS A 317 -3.26 15.38 6.54
CA CYS A 317 -2.50 14.68 5.53
C CYS A 317 -3.52 14.06 4.59
N ALA A 318 -4.08 14.90 3.72
CA ALA A 318 -4.94 14.48 2.65
C ALA A 318 -4.21 13.38 1.90
N ARG A 319 -4.96 12.38 1.43
CA ARG A 319 -4.44 11.35 0.51
C ARG A 319 -3.55 12.00 -0.58
N GLY A 320 -3.88 13.23 -1.00
CA GLY A 320 -3.09 14.06 -1.90
C GLY A 320 -1.70 14.58 -1.49
N SER A 321 -1.21 14.43 -0.26
CA SER A 321 0.08 15.06 0.16
C SER A 321 1.28 14.13 0.15
N LEU A 322 1.07 12.84 -0.10
CA LEU A 322 2.12 11.83 -0.06
C LEU A 322 2.15 11.08 -1.39
N THR A 323 3.26 11.21 -2.09
CA THR A 323 3.67 10.36 -3.19
C THR A 323 4.22 9.06 -2.62
N CYS A 324 3.37 8.06 -2.38
CA CYS A 324 3.78 6.71 -1.97
C CYS A 324 2.58 5.75 -1.94
N SER A 325 2.27 4.98 -2.98
CA SER A 325 1.26 3.92 -2.85
C SER A 325 1.85 2.74 -2.04
N VAL A 326 1.09 2.19 -1.06
CA VAL A 326 1.41 1.06 -0.17
C VAL A 326 2.88 0.64 -0.14
N ILE A 327 3.62 1.33 0.71
CA ILE A 327 5.05 1.12 0.91
C ILE A 327 5.24 0.38 2.23
N LYS A 328 5.85 -0.81 2.20
CA LYS A 328 6.51 -1.43 3.37
C LYS A 328 7.94 -0.89 3.48
N LYS A 329 8.17 0.18 4.25
CA LYS A 329 9.51 0.76 4.44
C LYS A 329 10.27 -0.01 5.52
N CYS A 330 11.58 -0.13 5.39
CA CYS A 330 12.47 -0.68 6.42
C CYS A 330 13.34 0.43 6.99
N ARG A 331 13.65 0.38 8.28
CA ARG A 331 14.77 1.06 8.90
C ARG A 331 15.50 0.02 9.74
N CYS A 332 16.77 -0.23 9.47
CA CYS A 332 17.54 -1.27 10.15
C CYS A 332 18.56 -0.62 11.06
N TRP A 333 18.46 -0.87 12.38
CA TRP A 333 19.43 -0.37 13.36
C TRP A 333 20.23 -1.54 13.94
N PRO A 334 21.58 -1.44 14.00
CA PRO A 334 22.36 -2.33 14.84
C PRO A 334 22.12 -1.98 16.31
N MET A 335 22.03 -2.99 17.18
CA MET A 335 22.11 -2.75 18.62
C MET A 335 23.55 -2.31 18.96
N PRO A 336 23.74 -1.19 19.69
CA PRO A 336 25.03 -0.86 20.27
C PRO A 336 25.52 -2.04 21.11
N ALA A 337 26.81 -2.36 21.06
CA ALA A 337 27.38 -3.28 22.05
C ALA A 337 27.13 -2.68 23.44
N ILE A 338 26.29 -3.35 24.23
CA ILE A 338 26.18 -3.09 25.68
C ILE A 338 27.38 -3.76 26.34
#